data_AF-A0A927A154-F1
#
_entry.id   AF-A0A927A154-F1
#
_cell.length_a   1.000
_cell.length_b   1.000
_cell.length_c   1.000
_cell.angle_alpha   90.00
_cell.angle_beta   90.00
_cell.angle_gamma   90.00
#
_symmetry.space_group_name_H-M   'P 1'
#
loop_
_entity.id
_entity.type
_entity.pdbx_description
1 polymer ?
#
loop_
_entity_poly.entity_id
_entity_poly.type
_entity_poly.pdbx_seq_one_letter_code
_entity_poly.pdbx_strand_id
1 'polypeptide(L)' 'MVETFRRNVSTRVSNHAHLITGDVYFTLKNAEIIGSTDIGQATSRLLMFNSSSRVQSRKSLIDQNLYP' A
#
# COMPACT_ATOMS: atom_id res chain seq x y z
N MET A 1 -8.81 6.88 10.76
CA MET A 1 -9.11 5.44 10.83
C MET A 1 -8.29 4.78 9.73
N VAL A 2 -7.33 3.91 10.08
CA VAL A 2 -6.42 3.25 9.13
C VAL A 2 -6.77 1.77 9.16
N GLU A 3 -7.38 1.24 8.10
CA GLU A 3 -7.64 -0.19 7.99
C GLU A 3 -6.44 -0.88 7.35
N THR A 4 -5.81 -1.75 8.13
CA THR A 4 -4.70 -2.60 7.71
C THR A 4 -5.26 -4.00 7.44
N PHE A 5 -5.29 -4.41 6.17
CA PHE A 5 -5.76 -5.74 5.80
C PHE A 5 -4.67 -6.78 6.12
N ARG A 6 -4.76 -7.45 7.27
CA ARG A 6 -3.87 -8.56 7.65
C ARG A 6 -4.48 -9.90 7.24
N ARG A 7 -3.94 -10.55 6.20
CA ARG A 7 -4.13 -12.00 6.03
C ARG A 7 -3.24 -12.74 7.02
N ASN A 8 -3.86 -13.52 7.91
CA ASN A 8 -3.18 -14.49 8.78
C ASN A 8 -2.66 -15.65 7.93
N VAL A 9 -1.35 -15.75 7.74
CA VAL A 9 -0.71 -17.00 7.31
C VAL A 9 0.34 -17.35 8.37
N SER A 10 -0.01 -18.34 9.19
CA SER A 10 0.86 -18.88 10.24
C SER A 10 1.90 -19.80 9.61
N THR A 11 3.18 -19.42 9.66
CA THR A 11 4.29 -20.34 9.44
C THR A 11 5.28 -20.23 10.59
N ARG A 12 5.32 -21.28 11.42
CA ARG A 12 6.36 -21.49 12.44
C ARG A 12 7.68 -21.76 11.73
N VAL A 13 8.65 -20.85 11.82
CA VAL A 13 10.08 -21.17 11.66
C VAL A 13 10.90 -20.38 12.68
N SER A 14 11.75 -21.11 13.40
CA SER A 14 12.51 -20.72 14.59
C SER A 14 13.75 -19.88 14.27
N ASN A 15 14.01 -18.88 15.13
CA ASN A 15 15.30 -18.28 15.47
C ASN A 15 16.21 -17.76 14.34
N HIS A 16 15.75 -16.67 13.71
CA HIS A 16 16.48 -15.47 13.25
C HIS A 16 15.47 -14.73 12.36
N ALA A 17 14.38 -14.27 12.98
CA ALA A 17 13.16 -13.88 12.29
C ALA A 17 13.33 -12.54 11.56
N HIS A 18 14.04 -12.56 10.44
CA HIS A 18 13.69 -11.69 9.32
C HIS A 18 12.42 -12.29 8.71
N LEU A 19 11.29 -11.96 9.33
CA LEU A 19 9.98 -12.23 8.74
C LEU A 19 9.99 -11.58 7.36
N ILE A 20 10.05 -12.40 6.30
CA ILE A 20 9.72 -11.96 4.94
C ILE A 20 8.22 -11.69 4.96
N THR A 21 7.88 -10.54 5.51
CA THR A 21 6.58 -9.90 5.43
C THR A 21 6.57 -9.39 4.01
N GLY A 22 5.85 -10.06 3.10
CA GLY A 22 5.95 -9.84 1.64
C GLY A 22 6.17 -8.38 1.31
N ASP A 23 7.26 -8.10 0.60
CA ASP A 23 7.82 -6.76 0.43
C ASP A 23 6.71 -5.73 0.10
N VAL A 24 6.35 -4.91 1.08
CA VAL A 24 5.32 -3.89 0.89
C VAL A 24 5.97 -2.74 0.14
N TYR A 25 6.01 -2.84 -1.19
CA TYR A 25 6.58 -1.81 -2.07
C TYR A 25 5.79 -0.49 -2.02
N PHE A 26 4.50 -0.55 -1.68
CA PHE A 26 3.58 0.59 -1.72
C PHE A 26 2.64 0.62 -0.52
N THR A 27 2.28 1.81 -0.06
CA THR A 27 1.27 2.07 0.98
C THR A 27 0.27 3.12 0.50
N LEU A 28 -0.97 3.08 1.02
CA LEU A 28 -1.98 4.09 0.75
C LEU A 28 -2.12 5.03 1.95
N LYS A 29 -1.99 6.34 1.73
CA LYS A 29 -2.21 7.36 2.76
C LYS A 29 -2.95 8.54 2.15
N ASN A 30 -4.07 8.95 2.73
CA ASN A 30 -4.89 10.06 2.23
C ASN A 30 -5.24 9.96 0.73
N ALA A 31 -5.59 8.76 0.25
CA ALA A 31 -5.82 8.50 -1.17
C ALA A 31 -4.59 8.70 -2.08
N GLU A 32 -3.36 8.71 -1.54
CA GLU A 32 -2.10 8.71 -2.28
C GLU A 32 -1.37 7.38 -2.11
N ILE A 33 -0.79 6.86 -3.21
CA ILE A 33 0.07 5.67 -3.19
C ILE A 33 1.52 6.13 -2.97
N ILE A 34 2.09 5.76 -1.85
CA ILE A 34 3.45 6.10 -1.44
C ILE A 34 4.32 4.85 -1.55
N GLY A 35 5.45 4.96 -2.24
CA GLY A 35 6.45 3.90 -2.28
C GLY A 35 7.20 3.79 -0.95
N SER A 36 7.29 2.58 -0.39
CA SER A 36 8.01 2.31 0.87
C SER A 36 9.48 1.98 0.65
N THR A 37 9.88 1.72 -0.60
CA THR A 37 11.26 1.46 -1.04
C THR A 37 11.64 2.43 -2.15
N ASP A 38 12.93 2.56 -2.46
CA ASP A 38 13.40 3.45 -3.55
C ASP A 38 12.78 3.07 -4.90
N ILE A 39 12.67 1.76 -5.16
CA ILE A 39 11.97 1.23 -6.33
C ILE A 39 10.50 1.64 -6.28
N GLY A 40 9.82 1.44 -5.15
CA GLY A 40 8.42 1.84 -4.98
C GLY A 40 8.20 3.34 -5.20
N GLN A 41 9.13 4.19 -4.74
CA GLN A 41 9.04 5.64 -4.94
C GLN A 41 9.21 6.01 -6.41
N ALA A 42 10.21 5.45 -7.08
CA ALA A 42 10.43 5.65 -8.51
C ALA A 42 9.23 5.18 -9.33
N THR A 43 8.72 3.98 -9.05
CA THR A 43 7.56 3.39 -9.73
C THR A 43 6.29 4.21 -9.49
N SER A 44 6.03 4.69 -8.27
CA SER A 44 4.85 5.53 -7.99
C SER A 44 4.86 6.82 -8.81
N ARG A 45 6.03 7.44 -8.99
CA ARG A 45 6.21 8.62 -9.84
C ARG A 45 6.04 8.29 -11.33
N LEU A 46 6.73 7.26 -11.82
CA LEU A 46 6.70 6.86 -13.23
C LEU A 46 5.31 6.45 -13.70
N LEU A 47 4.56 5.71 -12.87
CA LEU A 47 3.21 5.25 -13.19
C LEU A 47 2.13 6.29 -12.89
N MET A 48 2.53 7.50 -12.46
CA MET A 48 1.64 8.62 -12.20
C MET A 48 0.46 8.25 -11.29
N PHE A 49 0.69 7.38 -10.31
CA PHE A 49 -0.37 6.87 -9.44
C PHE A 49 -1.09 8.00 -8.70
N ASN A 50 -0.37 9.08 -8.39
CA ASN A 50 -0.87 10.25 -7.68
C ASN A 50 -1.17 11.45 -8.59
N SER A 51 -1.51 11.22 -9.87
CA SER A 51 -2.12 12.29 -10.66
C SER A 51 -3.39 12.79 -9.96
N SER A 52 -3.68 14.10 -10.07
CA SER A 52 -4.77 14.75 -9.33
C SER A 52 -6.13 14.07 -9.58
N SER A 53 -6.42 13.69 -10.82
CA SER A 53 -7.64 12.96 -11.18
C SER A 53 -7.74 11.58 -10.52
N ARG A 54 -6.62 10.85 -10.41
CA ARG A 54 -6.57 9.54 -9.75
C ARG A 54 -6.71 9.65 -8.24
N VAL A 55 -6.10 10.65 -7.61
CA VAL A 55 -6.25 10.89 -6.16
C VAL A 55 -7.70 11.25 -5.84
N GLN A 56 -8.32 12.13 -6.63
CA GLN A 56 -9.72 12.53 -6.41
C GLN A 56 -10.69 11.34 -6.60
N SER A 57 -10.48 10.54 -7.64
CA SER A 57 -11.28 9.32 -7.87
C SER A 57 -11.15 8.34 -6.70
N ARG A 58 -9.92 8.08 -6.25
CA ARG A 58 -9.69 7.22 -5.08
C ARG A 58 -10.33 7.76 -3.82
N LYS A 59 -10.23 9.06 -3.57
CA LYS A 59 -10.88 9.69 -2.41
C LYS A 59 -12.39 9.47 -2.43
N SER A 60 -13.03 9.71 -3.57
CA SER A 60 -14.46 9.45 -3.75
C SER A 60 -14.84 7.98 -3.50
N LEU A 61 -14.02 7.04 -3.97
CA LEU A 61 -14.24 5.61 -3.74
C LEU A 61 -14.03 5.22 -2.27
N ILE A 62 -13.01 5.76 -1.61
CA ILE A 62 -12.75 5.53 -0.18
C ILE A 62 -13.92 6.09 0.65
N ASP A 63 -14.37 7.30 0.35
CA ASP A 63 -15.48 7.96 1.05
C ASP A 63 -16.79 7.16 0.91
N GLN A 64 -16.96 6.43 -0.21
CA GLN A 64 -18.09 5.53 -0.46
C GLN A 64 -17.87 4.10 0.05
N ASN A 65 -16.71 3.79 0.63
CA ASN A 65 -16.29 2.44 1.02
C ASN A 65 -16.27 1.43 -0.15
N LEU A 66 -15.92 1.91 -1.34
CA LEU A 66 -15.83 1.17 -2.61
C LEU A 66 -14.39 1.04 -3.13
N TYR A 67 -13.40 1.55 -2.38
CA TYR A 67 -12.01 1.42 -2.73
C TYR A 67 -11.43 0.10 -2.14
N PRO A 68 -10.91 -0.81 -2.99
CA PRO A 68 -10.39 -2.11 -2.55
C PRO A 68 -9.05 -2.03 -1.81
#